data_AF-A0A060C965-F1
#
_entry.id   AF-A0A060C965-F1
#
_cell.length_a   1.000
_cell.length_b   1.000
_cell.length_c   1.000
_cell.angle_alpha   90.00
_cell.angle_beta   90.00
_cell.angle_gamma   90.00
#
_symmetry.space_group_name_H-M   'P 1'
#
loop_
_entity.id
_entity.type
_entity.pdbx_description
1 polymer ?
#
loop_
_entity_poly.entity_id
_entity_poly.type
_entity_poly.pdbx_seq_one_letter_code
_entity_poly.pdbx_strand_id
1 'polypeptide(L)'
;MYSCLTLFPLYYGCTNICDYFPKGALEQIDIHDVEGAIRLIDDVINQDLAVKNAAMIQESKMKVLDEYNMFPFVVSYLNKMNPNAKKEIVTMKDDLSFFDIQKPLIVVGRKASQLKYKLLGK
;
A
#
# COMPACT_ATOMS: atom_id res chain seq x y z
N MET A 1 -8.82 -17.35 -22.92
CA MET A 1 -9.02 -16.92 -21.52
C MET A 1 -7.65 -16.73 -20.85
N TYR A 2 -6.82 -15.80 -21.35
CA TYR A 2 -5.46 -15.58 -20.82
C TYR A 2 -5.16 -14.11 -20.49
N SER A 3 -5.98 -13.14 -20.94
CA SER A 3 -5.62 -11.73 -20.86
C SER A 3 -5.69 -11.10 -19.45
N CYS A 4 -6.47 -11.67 -18.52
CA CYS A 4 -6.61 -11.09 -17.17
C CYS A 4 -5.46 -11.49 -16.22
N LEU A 5 -4.75 -12.60 -16.48
CA LEU A 5 -3.71 -13.10 -15.58
C LEU A 5 -2.37 -12.35 -15.74
N THR A 6 -2.11 -11.73 -16.89
CA THR A 6 -0.81 -11.16 -17.28
C THR A 6 -0.72 -9.63 -17.20
N LEU A 7 -1.57 -8.95 -16.44
CA LEU A 7 -1.41 -7.50 -16.21
C LEU A 7 -0.19 -7.24 -15.30
N PHE A 8 0.80 -6.50 -15.79
CA PHE A 8 1.98 -6.08 -15.04
C PHE A 8 1.83 -4.60 -14.58
N PRO A 9 1.71 -4.32 -13.27
CA PRO A 9 1.54 -2.97 -12.75
C PRO A 9 2.81 -2.13 -12.87
N LEU A 10 2.64 -0.88 -13.31
CA LEU A 10 3.62 0.19 -13.18
C LEU A 10 3.11 1.15 -12.12
N TYR A 11 3.85 1.27 -11.01
CA TYR A 11 3.35 1.91 -9.79
C TYR A 11 4.15 3.16 -9.44
N TYR A 12 3.43 4.25 -9.13
CA TYR A 12 3.99 5.44 -8.51
C TYR A 12 3.16 5.81 -7.27
N GLY A 13 3.83 6.01 -6.14
CA GLY A 13 3.15 6.32 -4.88
C GLY A 13 3.99 5.94 -3.66
N CYS A 14 3.54 4.93 -2.92
CA CYS A 14 4.15 4.53 -1.67
C CYS A 14 5.54 3.89 -1.87
N THR A 15 6.57 4.44 -1.21
CA THR A 15 7.96 3.99 -1.36
C THR A 15 8.22 2.59 -0.82
N ASN A 16 7.34 2.08 0.04
CA ASN A 16 7.44 0.76 0.64
C ASN A 16 6.44 -0.25 0.05
N ILE A 17 5.95 -0.04 -1.18
CA ILE A 17 5.01 -0.96 -1.84
C ILE A 17 5.52 -2.42 -1.88
N CYS A 18 6.84 -2.61 -1.90
CA CYS A 18 7.48 -3.93 -1.88
C CYS A 18 7.42 -4.64 -0.52
N ASP A 19 6.94 -3.98 0.53
CA ASP A 19 6.60 -4.64 1.81
C ASP A 19 5.30 -5.43 1.69
N TYR A 20 4.44 -5.07 0.72
CA TYR A 20 3.13 -5.67 0.51
C TYR A 20 3.10 -6.65 -0.67
N PHE A 21 3.88 -6.37 -1.71
CA PHE A 21 3.91 -7.16 -2.95
C PHE A 21 5.33 -7.64 -3.28
N PRO A 22 5.50 -8.83 -3.89
CA PRO A 22 6.79 -9.27 -4.38
C PRO A 22 7.38 -8.28 -5.38
N LYS A 23 8.70 -8.02 -5.29
CA LYS A 23 9.38 -7.07 -6.18
C LYS A 23 9.21 -7.38 -7.68
N GLY A 24 9.05 -8.65 -8.06
CA GLY A 24 8.84 -9.03 -9.46
C GLY A 24 7.39 -8.89 -9.95
N ALA A 25 6.44 -8.54 -9.08
CA ALA A 25 5.04 -8.46 -9.43
C ALA A 25 4.61 -7.08 -9.97
N LEU A 26 5.46 -6.08 -9.89
CA LEU A 26 5.26 -4.70 -10.37
C LEU A 26 6.61 -4.03 -10.57
N GLU A 27 6.64 -2.94 -11.34
CA GLU A 27 7.78 -2.02 -11.34
C GLU A 27 7.37 -0.66 -10.78
N GLN A 28 8.28 -0.03 -10.05
CA GLN A 28 8.10 1.35 -9.61
C GLN A 28 8.60 2.30 -10.70
N ILE A 29 7.80 3.32 -11.03
CA ILE A 29 8.13 4.30 -12.06
C ILE A 29 8.26 5.69 -11.44
N ASP A 30 9.23 6.48 -11.87
CA ASP A 30 9.32 7.89 -11.48
C ASP A 30 8.62 8.75 -12.54
N ILE A 31 7.45 9.30 -12.21
CA ILE A 31 6.68 10.13 -13.15
C ILE A 31 7.27 11.53 -13.35
N HIS A 32 8.28 11.93 -12.55
CA HIS A 32 8.98 13.20 -12.70
C HIS A 32 10.20 13.09 -13.62
N ASP A 33 10.65 11.87 -13.96
CA ASP A 33 11.62 11.58 -15.01
C ASP A 33 10.92 10.90 -16.20
N VAL A 34 10.35 11.72 -17.09
CA VAL A 34 9.57 11.23 -18.25
C VAL A 34 10.39 10.30 -19.15
N GLU A 35 11.64 10.65 -19.42
CA GLU A 35 12.52 9.85 -20.27
C GLU A 35 12.89 8.52 -19.58
N GLY A 36 13.14 8.54 -18.27
CA GLY A 36 13.34 7.33 -17.47
C GLY A 36 12.10 6.44 -17.43
N ALA A 37 10.93 7.03 -17.26
CA ALA A 37 9.65 6.33 -17.27
C ALA A 37 9.40 5.62 -18.60
N ILE A 38 9.63 6.29 -19.74
CA ILE A 38 9.48 5.69 -21.08
C ILE A 38 10.44 4.50 -21.25
N ARG A 39 11.73 4.67 -20.92
CA ARG A 39 12.71 3.57 -21.00
C ARG A 39 12.29 2.36 -20.15
N LEU A 40 11.82 2.60 -18.93
CA LEU A 40 11.36 1.53 -18.05
C LEU A 40 10.14 0.80 -18.63
N ILE A 41 9.20 1.51 -19.23
CA ILE A 41 8.03 0.91 -19.90
C ILE A 41 8.49 0.03 -21.07
N ASP A 42 9.38 0.53 -21.92
CA ASP A 42 9.93 -0.22 -23.05
C ASP A 42 10.66 -1.48 -22.56
N ASP A 43 11.46 -1.38 -21.50
CA ASP A 43 12.15 -2.51 -20.90
C ASP A 43 11.18 -3.58 -20.36
N VAL A 44 10.11 -3.16 -19.67
CA VAL A 44 9.08 -4.07 -19.13
C VAL A 44 8.40 -4.85 -20.27
N ILE A 45 8.09 -4.17 -21.39
CA ILE A 45 7.46 -4.78 -22.56
C ILE A 45 8.44 -5.72 -23.28
N ASN A 46 9.64 -5.25 -23.59
CA ASN A 46 10.65 -6.01 -24.35
C ASN A 46 11.12 -7.25 -23.59
N GLN A 47 11.15 -7.20 -22.26
CA GLN A 47 11.51 -8.33 -21.43
C GLN A 47 10.34 -9.27 -21.15
N ASP A 48 9.12 -8.95 -21.57
CA ASP A 48 7.90 -9.72 -21.31
C ASP A 48 7.72 -10.08 -19.82
N LEU A 49 7.94 -9.09 -18.94
CA LEU A 49 7.92 -9.29 -17.49
C LEU A 49 6.57 -9.79 -16.97
N ALA A 50 5.48 -9.40 -17.64
CA ALA A 50 4.13 -9.89 -17.41
C ALA A 50 4.04 -11.42 -17.44
N VAL A 51 4.65 -12.04 -18.45
CA VAL A 51 4.64 -13.50 -18.63
C VAL A 51 5.67 -14.15 -17.72
N LYS A 52 6.89 -13.60 -17.67
CA LYS A 52 7.98 -14.14 -16.83
C LYS A 52 7.62 -14.19 -15.35
N ASN A 53 6.89 -13.18 -14.86
CA ASN A 53 6.56 -13.04 -13.44
C ASN A 53 5.09 -13.34 -13.13
N ALA A 54 4.38 -14.05 -14.02
CA ALA A 54 2.95 -14.34 -13.88
C ALA A 54 2.58 -14.97 -12.53
N ALA A 55 3.43 -15.84 -11.98
CA ALA A 55 3.21 -16.44 -10.66
C ALA A 55 3.21 -15.40 -9.52
N MET A 56 4.15 -14.44 -9.54
CA MET A 56 4.23 -13.38 -8.53
C MET A 56 3.07 -12.38 -8.67
N ILE A 57 2.65 -12.11 -9.91
CA ILE A 57 1.44 -11.30 -10.19
C ILE A 57 0.20 -12.00 -9.64
N GLN A 58 0.07 -13.31 -9.87
CA GLN A 58 -1.05 -14.10 -9.36
C GLN A 58 -1.07 -14.09 -7.82
N GLU A 59 0.07 -14.28 -7.16
CA GLU A 59 0.19 -14.16 -5.71
C GLU A 59 -0.29 -12.78 -5.22
N SER A 60 0.14 -11.71 -5.89
CA SER A 60 -0.26 -10.34 -5.54
C SER A 60 -1.76 -10.13 -5.65
N LYS A 61 -2.40 -10.70 -6.69
CA LYS A 61 -3.86 -10.66 -6.85
C LYS A 61 -4.57 -11.43 -5.74
N MET A 62 -4.06 -12.58 -5.33
CA MET A 62 -4.63 -13.34 -4.20
C MET A 62 -4.50 -12.55 -2.91
N LYS A 63 -3.35 -11.91 -2.63
CA LYS A 63 -3.18 -11.02 -1.47
C LYS A 63 -4.20 -9.88 -1.46
N VAL A 64 -4.44 -9.24 -2.61
CA VAL A 64 -5.47 -8.21 -2.71
C VAL A 64 -6.85 -8.77 -2.35
N LEU A 65 -7.23 -9.93 -2.91
CA LEU A 65 -8.57 -10.49 -2.71
C LEU A 65 -8.80 -11.04 -1.31
N ASP A 66 -7.79 -11.72 -0.74
CA ASP A 66 -7.95 -12.59 0.42
C ASP A 66 -7.32 -12.02 1.70
N GLU A 67 -6.52 -10.95 1.61
CA GLU A 67 -5.84 -10.37 2.78
C GLU A 67 -6.09 -8.87 2.90
N TYR A 68 -5.78 -8.12 1.84
CA TYR A 68 -5.81 -6.65 1.87
C TYR A 68 -7.20 -6.06 1.62
N ASN A 69 -8.13 -6.85 1.08
CA ASN A 69 -9.51 -6.42 0.94
C ASN A 69 -10.18 -6.24 2.31
N MET A 70 -11.11 -5.28 2.38
CA MET A 70 -11.83 -4.92 3.60
C MET A 70 -12.56 -6.11 4.24
N PHE A 71 -13.19 -6.97 3.43
CA PHE A 71 -13.94 -8.12 3.94
C PHE A 71 -13.07 -9.16 4.65
N PRO A 72 -12.05 -9.77 4.01
CA PRO A 72 -11.18 -10.70 4.71
C PRO A 72 -10.45 -10.05 5.88
N PHE A 73 -10.07 -8.77 5.76
CA PHE A 73 -9.53 -8.00 6.88
C PHE A 73 -10.49 -8.04 8.08
N VAL A 74 -11.73 -7.59 7.92
CA VAL A 74 -12.73 -7.57 9.01
C VAL A 74 -12.97 -8.98 9.57
N VAL A 75 -13.15 -9.98 8.70
CA VAL A 75 -13.36 -11.37 9.10
C VAL A 75 -12.19 -11.90 9.93
N SER A 76 -10.95 -11.56 9.56
CA SER A 76 -9.75 -11.98 10.30
C SER A 76 -9.73 -11.47 11.74
N TYR A 77 -10.31 -10.28 11.99
CA TYR A 77 -10.45 -9.73 13.33
C TYR A 77 -11.63 -10.35 14.07
N LEU A 78 -12.80 -10.47 13.41
CA LEU A 78 -13.99 -11.06 14.01
C LEU A 78 -13.73 -12.50 14.49
N ASN A 79 -12.99 -13.29 13.71
CA ASN A 79 -12.61 -14.65 14.08
C ASN A 79 -11.70 -14.73 15.31
N LYS A 80 -11.03 -13.65 15.69
CA LYS A 80 -10.19 -13.55 16.91
C LYS A 80 -10.98 -13.06 18.12
N MET A 81 -12.22 -12.60 17.95
CA MET A 81 -13.04 -12.06 19.02
C MET A 81 -13.91 -13.15 19.68
N ASN A 82 -14.26 -12.94 20.95
CA ASN A 82 -15.21 -13.79 21.63
C ASN A 82 -16.65 -13.36 21.26
N PRO A 83 -17.44 -14.19 20.56
CA PRO A 83 -18.81 -13.84 20.16
C PRO A 83 -19.76 -13.68 21.35
N ASN A 84 -19.41 -14.25 22.50
CA ASN A 84 -20.17 -14.19 23.74
C ASN A 84 -19.64 -13.12 24.72
N ALA A 85 -18.71 -12.26 24.28
CA ALA A 85 -18.24 -11.16 25.11
C ALA A 85 -19.41 -10.26 25.54
N LYS A 86 -19.35 -9.75 26.78
CA LYS A 86 -20.33 -8.80 27.28
C LYS A 86 -20.32 -7.55 26.39
N LYS A 87 -21.50 -7.19 25.87
CA LYS A 87 -21.67 -5.98 25.07
C LYS A 87 -21.71 -4.77 26.00
N GLU A 88 -20.96 -3.73 25.67
CA GLU A 88 -20.90 -2.49 26.42
C GLU A 88 -21.25 -1.31 25.51
N ILE A 89 -21.94 -0.31 26.06
CA ILE A 89 -22.21 0.93 25.32
C ILE A 89 -20.91 1.72 25.31
N VAL A 90 -20.30 1.82 24.13
CA VAL A 90 -19.13 2.64 23.88
C VAL A 90 -19.54 3.93 23.17
N THR A 91 -19.11 5.06 23.70
CA THR A 91 -19.23 6.36 23.02
C THR A 91 -17.97 6.57 22.19
N MET A 92 -18.11 6.52 20.86
CA MET A 92 -17.06 7.00 19.97
C MET A 92 -17.00 8.52 20.09
N LYS A 93 -15.82 9.04 20.41
CA LYS A 93 -15.56 10.48 20.41
C LYS A 93 -14.57 10.79 19.31
N ASP A 94 -14.62 12.01 18.79
CA ASP A 94 -13.63 12.49 17.84
C ASP A 94 -12.25 12.56 18.50
N ASP A 95 -11.18 12.57 17.69
CA ASP A 95 -9.82 12.58 18.21
C ASP A 95 -9.58 13.77 19.15
N LEU A 96 -10.15 14.94 18.92
CA LEU A 96 -9.89 16.15 19.74
C LEU A 96 -10.40 16.02 21.17
N SER A 97 -11.31 15.09 21.43
CA SER A 97 -11.85 14.83 22.77
C SER A 97 -10.87 14.16 23.73
N PHE A 98 -9.75 13.61 23.23
CA PHE A 98 -8.72 12.95 24.03
C PHE A 98 -7.56 13.93 24.33
N PHE A 99 -7.32 14.20 25.62
CA PHE A 99 -6.08 14.85 26.07
C PHE A 99 -4.94 13.84 25.94
N ASP A 100 -4.07 14.07 24.96
CA ASP A 100 -2.93 13.21 24.69
C ASP A 100 -1.66 14.05 24.58
N ILE A 101 -0.74 13.83 25.53
CA ILE A 101 0.55 14.53 25.64
C ILE A 101 1.44 14.20 24.42
N GLN A 102 1.16 13.13 23.68
CA GLN A 102 1.86 12.80 22.44
C GLN A 102 1.40 13.65 21.25
N LYS A 103 0.20 14.27 21.29
CA LYS A 103 -0.30 15.09 20.17
C LYS A 103 0.60 16.29 19.84
N PRO A 104 1.07 17.10 20.81
CA PRO A 104 2.06 18.14 20.55
C PRO A 104 3.32 17.59 19.87
N LEU A 105 3.83 16.44 20.32
CA LEU A 105 5.03 15.81 19.76
C LEU A 105 4.81 15.35 18.32
N ILE A 106 3.65 14.74 18.02
CA ILE A 106 3.25 14.33 16.66
C ILE A 106 3.11 15.55 15.75
N VAL A 107 2.50 16.64 16.23
CA VAL A 107 2.34 17.89 15.47
C VAL A 107 3.69 18.52 15.14
N VAL A 108 4.60 18.59 16.13
CA VAL A 108 5.96 19.09 15.93
C VAL A 108 6.73 18.20 14.95
N GLY A 109 6.65 16.88 15.11
CA GLY A 109 7.27 15.91 14.20
C GLY A 109 6.77 16.06 12.76
N ARG A 110 5.46 16.24 12.56
CA ARG A 110 4.86 16.51 11.23
C ARG A 110 5.39 17.80 10.61
N LYS A 111 5.43 18.91 11.37
CA LYS A 111 5.99 20.18 10.89
C LYS A 111 7.47 20.05 10.52
N ALA A 112 8.26 19.37 11.34
CA ALA A 112 9.68 19.12 11.07
C ALA A 112 9.86 18.27 9.80
N SER A 113 9.05 17.23 9.63
CA SER A 113 9.08 16.39 8.41
C SER A 113 8.69 17.17 7.15
N GLN A 114 7.67 18.02 7.22
CA GLN A 114 7.27 18.88 6.09
C GLN A 114 8.36 19.89 5.73
N LEU A 115 9.03 20.47 6.73
CA LEU A 115 10.14 21.40 6.52
C LEU A 115 11.34 20.67 5.88
N LYS A 116 11.67 19.49 6.40
CA LYS A 116 12.72 18.63 5.83
C LYS A 116 12.42 18.25 4.37
N TYR A 117 11.16 17.91 4.06
CA TYR A 117 10.73 17.62 2.69
C TYR A 117 10.92 18.82 1.76
N LYS A 118 10.47 20.02 2.19
CA LYS A 118 10.66 21.28 1.43
C LYS A 118 12.13 21.66 1.23
N LEU A 119 12.99 21.40 2.21
CA LEU A 119 14.43 21.74 2.14
C LEU A 119 15.23 20.74 1.30
N LEU A 120 14.81 19.48 1.22
CA LEU A 120 15.48 18.43 0.44
C LEU A 120 15.11 18.41 -1.04
N GLY A 121 14.26 19.33 -1.51
CA GLY A 121 14.02 19.55 -2.94
C GLY A 121 13.57 18.31 -3.71
N LYS A 122 12.71 17.49 -3.10
CA LYS A 122 11.87 16.51 -3.79
C LYS A 122 10.42 16.98 -3.78
#